data_AF-A0A7C4C0G6-F1
#
_entry.id   AF-A0A7C4C0G6-F1
#
_cell.length_a   1.000
_cell.length_b   1.000
_cell.length_c   1.000
_cell.angle_alpha   90.00
_cell.angle_beta   90.00
_cell.angle_gamma   90.00
#
_symmetry.space_group_name_H-M   'P 1'
#
loop_
_entity.id
_entity.type
_entity.pdbx_description
1 polymer ?
#
loop_
_entity_poly.entity_id
_entity_poly.type
_entity_poly.pdbx_seq_one_letter_code
_entity_poly.pdbx_strand_id
1 'polypeptide(L)'
;MIMTPLGARRVRGAGGGGKEIQMNRISLIDMKGSEAIGRRDLMRACIAAAAARPAVAQYPRLNPLPEGEAVVRPDGPVTDLFTGGNLFAVYNHDTSQAGNYRPFFHPILAPNHLAVTQNGEFPGSLRGHHWHRGLFIAHQKVNDVSFWEERAADCGKIVHLGFDLAESGPVGRLRQRLAWRDLAGRDLLQETRFIEARSGGANLRFLDLGLRLQALDRPVVFHKTMYNLLACRVPDSMCLPPQKERYTKLYGPLVNFQPMDRFGQITNSEGQQNEACGGARARWCDFSGPLLDGSVAGVALMDHPANPRFPTRWHNWNNMTIIASFTYDEPFELKPGQVLALNYRVVSHTGDARQAGIQEVWAQYSKTEPLAKEK
;
A
#
# COMPACT_ATOMS: atom_id res chain seq x y z
N MET A 1 36.65 7.45 -61.60
CA MET A 1 37.91 6.84 -61.14
C MET A 1 37.55 5.84 -60.05
N ILE A 2 37.49 4.53 -60.34
CA ILE A 2 38.61 3.55 -60.17
C ILE A 2 38.97 3.48 -58.66
N MET A 3 38.91 2.39 -57.89
CA MET A 3 38.78 0.94 -58.11
C MET A 3 38.47 0.27 -56.75
N THR A 4 37.76 -0.87 -56.76
CA THR A 4 37.80 -1.96 -55.75
C THR A 4 39.03 -2.89 -56.04
N PRO A 5 39.35 -4.07 -55.41
CA PRO A 5 38.59 -5.02 -54.54
C PRO A 5 39.39 -5.88 -53.50
N LEU A 6 38.72 -6.94 -52.99
CA LEU A 6 39.19 -8.27 -52.50
C LEU A 6 39.43 -8.43 -50.97
N GLY A 7 38.99 -9.51 -50.31
CA GLY A 7 38.69 -10.84 -50.84
C GLY A 7 37.72 -11.68 -50.00
N ALA A 8 37.12 -12.65 -50.71
CA ALA A 8 36.30 -13.72 -50.19
C ALA A 8 37.16 -14.93 -49.77
N ARG A 9 36.72 -15.68 -48.76
CA ARG A 9 37.04 -17.11 -48.62
C ARG A 9 35.77 -17.90 -48.38
N ARG A 10 35.43 -18.74 -49.37
CA ARG A 10 34.53 -19.89 -49.24
C ARG A 10 35.35 -21.09 -48.75
N VAL A 11 34.75 -21.92 -47.91
CA VAL A 11 35.07 -23.34 -47.81
C VAL A 11 33.77 -24.13 -47.93
N ARG A 12 33.77 -25.13 -48.82
CA ARG A 12 32.74 -26.15 -49.05
C ARG A 12 33.30 -27.51 -48.62
N GLY A 13 32.40 -28.43 -48.24
CA GLY A 13 32.59 -29.89 -48.15
C GLY A 13 31.76 -30.47 -47.01
N ALA A 14 30.55 -31.02 -47.24
CA ALA A 14 30.20 -32.40 -47.65
C ALA A 14 30.42 -33.43 -46.51
N GLY A 15 29.51 -34.33 -46.12
CA GLY A 15 28.12 -34.66 -46.44
C GLY A 15 27.74 -36.00 -45.78
N GLY A 16 26.45 -36.36 -45.77
CA GLY A 16 25.98 -37.77 -45.72
C GLY A 16 25.06 -38.26 -44.58
N GLY A 17 23.78 -38.52 -44.91
CA GLY A 17 22.88 -39.59 -44.40
C GLY A 17 22.20 -39.39 -43.03
N GLY A 18 20.89 -39.60 -42.79
CA GLY A 18 19.74 -40.00 -43.62
C GLY A 18 18.48 -40.20 -42.75
N LYS A 19 17.30 -40.17 -43.41
CA LYS A 19 15.94 -40.60 -43.02
C LYS A 19 15.02 -39.71 -42.13
N GLU A 20 14.16 -38.98 -42.86
CA GLU A 20 12.71 -38.77 -42.74
C GLU A 20 11.98 -39.11 -41.43
N ILE A 21 11.34 -38.08 -40.84
CA ILE A 21 9.93 -38.16 -40.39
C ILE A 21 9.20 -36.88 -40.82
N GLN A 22 8.03 -37.10 -41.39
CA GLN A 22 7.13 -36.20 -42.13
C GLN A 22 6.44 -35.18 -41.21
N MET A 23 6.52 -33.89 -41.53
CA MET A 23 5.67 -32.83 -40.94
C MET A 23 4.95 -32.09 -42.06
N ASN A 24 3.62 -32.18 -42.04
CA ASN A 24 2.73 -31.54 -43.00
C ASN A 24 2.85 -30.01 -42.97
N ARG A 25 2.91 -29.43 -44.18
CA ARG A 25 2.93 -27.99 -44.47
C ARG A 25 1.71 -27.28 -43.88
N ILE A 26 1.94 -26.32 -42.99
CA ILE A 26 1.00 -25.23 -42.76
C ILE A 26 1.27 -24.16 -43.82
N SER A 27 0.22 -23.82 -44.54
CA SER A 27 0.11 -22.83 -45.59
C SER A 27 0.59 -21.45 -45.15
N LEU A 28 1.42 -20.83 -46.00
CA LEU A 28 1.76 -19.41 -46.01
C LEU A 28 0.46 -18.58 -46.06
N ILE A 29 0.19 -17.83 -45.00
CA ILE A 29 -0.82 -16.76 -45.02
C ILE A 29 -0.13 -15.50 -45.54
N ASP A 30 -0.67 -15.02 -46.65
CA ASP A 30 -0.35 -13.79 -47.37
C ASP A 30 -0.50 -12.57 -46.44
N MET A 31 0.60 -11.86 -46.16
CA MET A 31 0.59 -10.59 -45.42
C MET A 31 0.32 -9.43 -46.38
N LYS A 32 -0.92 -9.31 -46.86
CA LYS A 32 -1.44 -8.09 -47.47
C LYS A 32 -2.72 -7.64 -46.76
N GLY A 33 -2.59 -6.60 -45.94
CA GLY A 33 -3.72 -5.93 -45.32
C GLY A 33 -3.42 -5.34 -43.94
N SER A 34 -2.34 -4.57 -43.77
CA SER A 34 -2.22 -3.69 -42.60
C SER A 34 -2.99 -2.40 -42.87
N GLU A 35 -4.30 -2.41 -42.65
CA GLU A 35 -5.01 -1.15 -42.47
C GLU A 35 -4.68 -0.61 -41.08
N ALA A 36 -3.98 0.52 -41.06
CA ALA A 36 -3.65 1.25 -39.85
C ALA A 36 -4.95 1.60 -39.12
N ILE A 37 -5.10 1.12 -37.88
CA ILE A 37 -6.23 1.44 -37.01
C ILE A 37 -6.32 2.96 -36.89
N GLY A 38 -7.39 3.53 -37.44
CA GLY A 38 -7.62 4.96 -37.40
C GLY A 38 -7.81 5.44 -35.95
N ARG A 39 -7.33 6.65 -35.65
CA ARG A 39 -7.44 7.32 -34.34
C ARG A 39 -8.87 7.27 -33.73
N ARG A 40 -9.91 7.16 -34.58
CA ARG A 40 -11.32 7.07 -34.16
C ARG A 40 -11.72 5.67 -33.65
N ASP A 41 -11.13 4.61 -34.17
CA ASP A 41 -11.39 3.23 -33.70
C ASP A 41 -10.62 2.93 -32.42
N LEU A 42 -9.43 3.52 -32.26
CA LEU A 42 -8.72 3.56 -30.97
C LEU A 42 -9.57 4.31 -29.92
N MET A 43 -10.24 5.41 -30.31
CA MET A 43 -11.13 6.16 -29.42
C MET A 43 -12.37 5.36 -29.01
N ARG A 44 -12.95 4.54 -29.91
CA ARG A 44 -14.09 3.66 -29.58
C ARG A 44 -13.69 2.48 -28.69
N ALA A 45 -12.51 1.91 -28.88
CA ALA A 45 -11.94 0.92 -27.96
C ALA A 45 -11.63 1.53 -26.58
N CYS A 46 -11.23 2.80 -26.51
CA CYS A 46 -11.08 3.54 -25.26
C CYS A 46 -12.42 3.89 -24.59
N ILE A 47 -13.54 3.92 -25.32
CA ILE A 47 -14.88 4.18 -24.77
C ILE A 47 -15.56 2.88 -24.32
N ALA A 48 -15.23 1.72 -24.91
CA ALA A 48 -15.75 0.41 -24.48
C ALA A 48 -14.97 -0.27 -23.34
N ALA A 49 -13.81 0.28 -22.95
CA ALA A 49 -13.09 -0.09 -21.73
C ALA A 49 -13.23 0.96 -20.62
N ALA A 50 -14.32 1.74 -20.61
CA ALA A 50 -14.86 2.31 -19.39
C ALA A 50 -15.50 1.18 -18.55
N ALA A 51 -14.71 0.15 -18.23
CA ALA A 51 -15.07 -0.76 -17.15
C ALA A 51 -15.14 0.11 -15.90
N ALA A 52 -16.36 0.26 -15.39
CA ALA A 52 -16.70 1.11 -14.26
C ALA A 52 -15.60 1.04 -13.21
N ARG A 53 -14.92 2.17 -13.00
CA ARG A 53 -14.15 2.34 -11.77
C ARG A 53 -15.18 2.19 -10.64
N PRO A 54 -15.06 1.22 -9.73
CA PRO A 54 -15.76 1.41 -8.48
C PRO A 54 -15.23 2.74 -7.93
N ALA A 55 -16.15 3.64 -7.61
CA ALA A 55 -15.79 4.79 -6.82
C ALA A 55 -15.15 4.22 -5.55
N VAL A 56 -13.82 4.35 -5.40
CA VAL A 56 -13.26 4.44 -4.05
C VAL A 56 -14.17 5.44 -3.35
N ALA A 57 -14.75 5.08 -2.22
CA ALA A 57 -15.57 6.03 -1.48
C ALA A 57 -14.64 7.13 -0.98
N GLN A 58 -14.37 8.11 -1.86
CA GLN A 58 -13.57 9.28 -1.58
C GLN A 58 -14.33 10.20 -0.62
N TYR A 59 -15.65 10.00 -0.51
CA TYR A 59 -16.55 10.86 0.23
C TYR A 59 -17.39 10.03 1.22
N PRO A 60 -17.04 10.05 2.51
CA PRO A 60 -17.91 9.53 3.54
C PRO A 60 -19.17 10.38 3.65
N ARG A 61 -20.27 9.80 4.16
CA ARG A 61 -21.51 10.56 4.39
C ARG A 61 -21.34 11.46 5.60
N LEU A 62 -20.89 12.70 5.40
CA LEU A 62 -20.61 13.61 6.51
C LEU A 62 -21.87 14.13 7.20
N ASN A 63 -23.08 13.94 6.64
CA ASN A 63 -24.31 14.49 7.20
C ASN A 63 -25.42 13.43 7.40
N PRO A 64 -26.10 13.41 8.56
CA PRO A 64 -25.71 14.13 9.79
C PRO A 64 -24.39 13.57 10.36
N LEU A 65 -23.57 14.43 10.96
CA LEU A 65 -22.40 13.98 11.72
C LEU A 65 -22.88 13.20 12.95
N PRO A 66 -22.26 12.06 13.28
CA PRO A 66 -22.68 11.26 14.42
C PRO A 66 -22.25 11.92 15.74
N GLU A 67 -23.10 11.78 16.76
CA GLU A 67 -22.78 12.15 18.13
C GLU A 67 -21.99 11.03 18.82
N GLY A 68 -21.00 11.38 19.65
CA GLY A 68 -20.19 10.42 20.42
C GLY A 68 -18.68 10.67 20.35
N GLU A 69 -17.94 10.04 21.28
CA GLU A 69 -16.48 10.19 21.36
C GLU A 69 -15.76 9.48 20.21
N ALA A 70 -16.10 8.21 19.95
CA ALA A 70 -15.66 7.46 18.79
C ALA A 70 -16.82 6.66 18.20
N VAL A 71 -17.12 6.89 16.93
CA VAL A 71 -18.26 6.25 16.24
C VAL A 71 -17.75 5.43 15.07
N VAL A 72 -18.18 4.17 15.04
CA VAL A 72 -17.95 3.23 13.95
C VAL A 72 -19.25 3.11 13.17
N ARG A 73 -19.21 3.47 11.89
CA ARG A 73 -20.38 3.41 11.00
C ARG A 73 -20.07 2.53 9.79
N PRO A 74 -20.36 1.23 9.87
CA PRO A 74 -20.28 0.34 8.71
C PRO A 74 -21.34 0.74 7.67
N ASP A 75 -20.93 0.94 6.42
CA ASP A 75 -21.82 1.26 5.28
C ASP A 75 -21.34 0.53 4.02
N GLY A 76 -22.00 -0.60 3.73
CA GLY A 76 -21.76 -1.38 2.51
C GLY A 76 -20.27 -1.68 2.29
N PRO A 77 -19.63 -1.06 1.28
CA PRO A 77 -18.25 -1.38 0.94
C PRO A 77 -17.18 -0.76 1.85
N VAL A 78 -17.57 0.17 2.72
CA VAL A 78 -16.67 0.92 3.58
C VAL A 78 -17.19 0.99 5.03
N THR A 79 -16.30 1.35 5.94
CA THR A 79 -16.66 1.69 7.32
C THR A 79 -16.05 3.05 7.66
N ASP A 80 -16.90 4.01 8.02
CA ASP A 80 -16.46 5.33 8.46
C ASP A 80 -16.13 5.30 9.96
N LEU A 81 -15.00 5.88 10.31
CA LEU A 81 -14.54 6.05 11.68
C LEU A 81 -14.56 7.53 12.03
N PHE A 82 -15.34 7.89 13.04
CA PHE A 82 -15.43 9.24 13.57
C PHE A 82 -14.81 9.31 14.96
N THR A 83 -14.24 10.47 15.29
CA THR A 83 -13.72 10.79 16.62
C THR A 83 -14.05 12.25 16.96
N GLY A 84 -14.60 12.50 18.14
CA GLY A 84 -15.03 13.85 18.56
C GLY A 84 -15.97 14.50 17.54
N GLY A 85 -16.98 13.77 17.08
CA GLY A 85 -17.97 14.23 16.11
C GLY A 85 -17.47 14.47 14.67
N ASN A 86 -16.17 14.24 14.39
CA ASN A 86 -15.57 14.51 13.08
C ASN A 86 -15.05 13.22 12.45
N LEU A 87 -15.11 13.13 11.12
CA LEU A 87 -14.50 12.01 10.40
C LEU A 87 -13.00 11.95 10.71
N PHE A 88 -12.54 10.76 11.07
CA PHE A 88 -11.12 10.45 11.25
C PHE A 88 -10.59 9.63 10.09
N ALA A 89 -11.24 8.52 9.72
CA ALA A 89 -10.76 7.67 8.65
C ALA A 89 -11.89 6.91 7.94
N VAL A 90 -11.69 6.56 6.68
CA VAL A 90 -12.57 5.66 5.92
C VAL A 90 -11.84 4.35 5.69
N TYR A 91 -12.39 3.25 6.22
CA TYR A 91 -11.88 1.91 6.03
C TYR A 91 -12.55 1.24 4.83
N ASN A 92 -11.83 1.12 3.72
CA ASN A 92 -12.29 0.46 2.50
C ASN A 92 -12.02 -1.03 2.66
N HIS A 93 -13.04 -1.83 2.97
CA HIS A 93 -12.86 -3.25 3.30
C HIS A 93 -13.50 -4.21 2.29
N ASP A 94 -14.40 -3.76 1.43
CA ASP A 94 -15.01 -4.64 0.44
C ASP A 94 -14.06 -4.98 -0.71
N THR A 95 -13.53 -6.20 -0.64
CA THR A 95 -12.64 -6.78 -1.64
C THR A 95 -13.37 -7.60 -2.70
N SER A 96 -14.70 -7.64 -2.66
CA SER A 96 -15.50 -8.15 -3.78
C SER A 96 -15.53 -7.15 -4.95
N GLN A 97 -15.31 -5.87 -4.67
CA GLN A 97 -15.22 -4.84 -5.70
C GLN A 97 -14.00 -5.03 -6.61
N ALA A 98 -14.22 -4.82 -7.90
CA ALA A 98 -13.15 -4.87 -8.90
C ALA A 98 -12.04 -3.86 -8.55
N GLY A 99 -10.79 -4.30 -8.55
CA GLY A 99 -9.65 -3.42 -8.24
C GLY A 99 -9.36 -3.21 -6.75
N ASN A 100 -10.16 -3.75 -5.82
CA ASN A 100 -9.78 -3.87 -4.41
C ASN A 100 -9.16 -5.25 -4.15
N TYR A 101 -7.85 -5.28 -3.91
CA TYR A 101 -7.11 -6.52 -3.61
C TYR A 101 -6.95 -6.78 -2.11
N ARG A 102 -7.15 -5.74 -1.29
CA ARG A 102 -6.95 -5.77 0.16
C ARG A 102 -7.69 -4.61 0.81
N PRO A 103 -8.06 -4.70 2.10
CA PRO A 103 -8.53 -3.54 2.82
C PRO A 103 -7.46 -2.48 3.02
N PHE A 104 -7.87 -1.21 3.03
CA PHE A 104 -7.00 -0.07 3.29
C PHE A 104 -7.79 1.08 3.92
N PHE A 105 -7.10 2.00 4.60
CA PHE A 105 -7.68 3.25 5.07
C PHE A 105 -7.33 4.37 4.09
N HIS A 106 -8.35 5.05 3.57
CA HIS A 106 -8.20 6.30 2.84
C HIS A 106 -9.57 6.98 2.64
N PRO A 107 -9.70 8.28 2.95
CA PRO A 107 -8.69 9.10 3.60
C PRO A 107 -8.52 8.75 5.09
N ILE A 108 -7.31 8.99 5.62
CA ILE A 108 -7.07 9.31 7.04
C ILE A 108 -6.93 10.83 7.12
N LEU A 109 -7.69 11.45 8.02
CA LEU A 109 -7.69 12.89 8.25
C LEU A 109 -6.89 13.24 9.51
N ALA A 110 -6.09 14.29 9.42
CA ALA A 110 -5.52 14.94 10.59
C ALA A 110 -6.62 15.71 11.37
N PRO A 111 -6.34 16.15 12.61
CA PRO A 111 -7.30 16.92 13.41
C PRO A 111 -7.81 18.22 12.78
N ASN A 112 -7.09 18.78 11.80
CA ASN A 112 -7.53 19.91 10.98
C ASN A 112 -8.47 19.50 9.82
N HIS A 113 -8.93 18.24 9.81
CA HIS A 113 -9.87 17.66 8.85
C HIS A 113 -9.35 17.55 7.41
N LEU A 114 -8.04 17.65 7.23
CA LEU A 114 -7.39 17.47 5.93
C LEU A 114 -6.70 16.11 5.84
N ALA A 115 -6.68 15.53 4.64
CA ALA A 115 -6.15 14.20 4.43
C ALA A 115 -4.62 14.18 4.55
N VAL A 116 -4.10 13.26 5.36
CA VAL A 116 -2.66 12.96 5.50
C VAL A 116 -2.26 11.68 4.77
N THR A 117 -3.14 11.15 3.93
CA THR A 117 -2.89 9.97 3.09
C THR A 117 -3.34 10.20 1.67
N GLN A 118 -2.74 9.48 0.72
CA GLN A 118 -3.09 9.53 -0.70
C GLN A 118 -3.13 8.12 -1.29
N ASN A 119 -4.05 7.90 -2.24
CA ASN A 119 -4.07 6.68 -3.04
C ASN A 119 -3.30 6.86 -4.35
N GLY A 120 -2.29 6.02 -4.53
CA GLY A 120 -1.49 5.92 -5.74
C GLY A 120 -0.48 7.07 -5.91
N GLU A 121 0.42 6.85 -6.85
CA GLU A 121 1.37 7.86 -7.33
C GLU A 121 0.67 8.96 -8.13
N PHE A 122 -0.38 8.59 -8.89
CA PHE A 122 -1.20 9.50 -9.68
C PHE A 122 -2.67 9.27 -9.31
N PRO A 123 -3.22 10.03 -8.34
CA PRO A 123 -4.56 9.82 -7.81
C PRO A 123 -5.62 9.73 -8.89
N GLY A 124 -6.51 8.75 -8.76
CA GLY A 124 -7.55 8.51 -9.76
C GLY A 124 -7.02 7.97 -11.09
N SER A 125 -5.85 7.33 -11.12
CA SER A 125 -5.33 6.63 -12.31
C SER A 125 -4.72 5.27 -11.95
N LEU A 126 -4.57 4.40 -12.96
CA LEU A 126 -3.86 3.11 -12.84
C LEU A 126 -2.39 3.21 -13.29
N ARG A 127 -1.84 4.43 -13.35
CA ARG A 127 -0.45 4.66 -13.74
C ARG A 127 0.47 4.57 -12.52
N GLY A 128 1.73 4.21 -12.77
CA GLY A 128 2.75 4.12 -11.73
C GLY A 128 2.37 3.14 -10.62
N HIS A 129 2.78 3.45 -9.40
CA HIS A 129 2.54 2.65 -8.20
C HIS A 129 1.13 2.90 -7.63
N HIS A 130 0.11 2.73 -8.48
CA HIS A 130 -1.30 2.94 -8.12
C HIS A 130 -1.79 2.04 -6.96
N TRP A 131 -1.10 0.92 -6.74
CA TRP A 131 -1.34 0.00 -5.62
C TRP A 131 -0.85 0.53 -4.26
N HIS A 132 -0.09 1.64 -4.21
CA HIS A 132 0.24 2.30 -2.94
C HIS A 132 -0.99 3.04 -2.41
N ARG A 133 -1.83 2.33 -1.65
CA ARG A 133 -3.02 2.89 -0.99
C ARG A 133 -2.62 3.74 0.23
N GLY A 134 -3.57 4.51 0.78
CA GLY A 134 -3.36 5.41 1.91
C GLY A 134 -2.63 4.77 3.10
N LEU A 135 -3.31 3.93 3.87
CA LEU A 135 -2.69 3.05 4.87
C LEU A 135 -3.15 1.61 4.62
N PHE A 136 -2.23 0.68 4.45
CA PHE A 136 -2.57 -0.71 4.13
C PHE A 136 -1.58 -1.72 4.71
N ILE A 137 -2.04 -2.96 4.78
CA ILE A 137 -1.27 -4.12 5.22
C ILE A 137 -1.10 -5.06 4.04
N ALA A 138 0.14 -5.39 3.69
CA ALA A 138 0.47 -6.29 2.58
C ALA A 138 1.90 -6.80 2.68
N HIS A 139 2.18 -7.94 2.04
CA HIS A 139 3.53 -8.46 1.90
C HIS A 139 3.79 -8.87 0.44
N GLN A 140 4.93 -8.47 -0.12
CA GLN A 140 5.23 -8.70 -1.55
C GLN A 140 5.55 -10.16 -1.90
N LYS A 141 6.00 -10.96 -0.94
CA LYS A 141 6.49 -12.33 -1.19
C LYS A 141 6.07 -13.30 -0.09
N VAL A 142 4.84 -13.79 -0.14
CA VAL A 142 4.33 -14.82 0.79
C VAL A 142 4.26 -16.13 0.03
N ASN A 143 5.14 -17.07 0.37
CA ASN A 143 5.52 -18.17 -0.53
C ASN A 143 5.82 -17.57 -1.93
N ASP A 144 5.18 -18.09 -2.97
CA ASP A 144 5.35 -17.64 -4.37
C ASP A 144 4.33 -16.55 -4.79
N VAL A 145 3.64 -15.90 -3.85
CA VAL A 145 2.53 -14.98 -4.14
C VAL A 145 2.81 -13.58 -3.60
N SER A 146 2.53 -12.56 -4.42
CA SER A 146 2.48 -11.17 -3.96
C SER A 146 1.08 -10.77 -3.50
N PHE A 147 1.01 -10.12 -2.35
CA PHE A 147 -0.17 -9.41 -1.84
C PHE A 147 0.05 -7.88 -1.83
N TRP A 148 1.17 -7.41 -2.37
CA TRP A 148 1.59 -6.00 -2.38
C TRP A 148 1.14 -5.24 -3.63
N GLU A 149 1.37 -5.80 -4.82
CA GLU A 149 0.88 -5.20 -6.04
C GLU A 149 -0.62 -5.55 -6.26
N GLU A 150 -1.25 -4.91 -7.23
CA GLU A 150 -2.68 -5.07 -7.53
C GLU A 150 -2.88 -5.46 -9.00
N ARG A 151 -2.26 -6.58 -9.40
CA ARG A 151 -2.30 -7.07 -10.78
C ARG A 151 -3.06 -8.39 -10.86
N ALA A 152 -4.07 -8.44 -11.73
CA ALA A 152 -4.98 -9.58 -11.81
C ALA A 152 -4.29 -10.88 -12.25
N ALA A 153 -3.20 -10.77 -13.01
CA ALA A 153 -2.52 -11.91 -13.61
C ALA A 153 -1.60 -12.67 -12.64
N ASP A 154 -1.06 -12.00 -11.61
CA ASP A 154 0.06 -12.55 -10.82
C ASP A 154 0.03 -12.18 -9.31
N CYS A 155 -1.04 -11.56 -8.81
CA CYS A 155 -1.18 -11.19 -7.39
C CYS A 155 -2.33 -11.94 -6.70
N GLY A 156 -2.11 -12.32 -5.44
CA GLY A 156 -3.15 -12.78 -4.53
C GLY A 156 -3.98 -11.62 -3.96
N LYS A 157 -4.99 -11.96 -3.14
CA LYS A 157 -5.87 -10.99 -2.47
C LYS A 157 -5.95 -11.24 -0.97
N ILE A 158 -6.00 -10.16 -0.18
CA ILE A 158 -6.38 -10.21 1.23
C ILE A 158 -7.90 -9.97 1.28
N VAL A 159 -8.68 -11.04 1.28
CA VAL A 159 -10.13 -11.04 1.13
C VAL A 159 -10.81 -10.74 2.46
N HIS A 160 -11.67 -9.73 2.50
CA HIS A 160 -12.57 -9.50 3.63
C HIS A 160 -13.66 -10.56 3.73
N LEU A 161 -13.77 -11.17 4.91
CA LEU A 161 -14.77 -12.22 5.20
C LEU A 161 -15.91 -11.74 6.12
N GLY A 162 -15.82 -10.52 6.64
CA GLY A 162 -16.80 -9.93 7.55
C GLY A 162 -16.19 -9.39 8.85
N PHE A 163 -17.04 -8.78 9.68
CA PHE A 163 -16.71 -8.32 11.01
C PHE A 163 -17.29 -9.26 12.09
N ASP A 164 -16.49 -9.55 13.12
CA ASP A 164 -16.93 -10.16 14.38
C ASP A 164 -17.36 -9.10 15.42
N LEU A 165 -16.98 -7.84 15.21
CA LEU A 165 -17.24 -6.73 16.11
C LEU A 165 -17.21 -5.42 15.31
N ALA A 166 -18.18 -4.54 15.56
CA ALA A 166 -18.20 -3.15 15.11
C ALA A 166 -18.96 -2.32 16.15
N GLU A 167 -18.23 -1.61 17.00
CA GLU A 167 -18.79 -0.94 18.17
C GLU A 167 -18.33 0.53 18.26
N SER A 168 -19.28 1.40 18.62
CA SER A 168 -19.01 2.79 19.00
C SER A 168 -18.88 2.91 20.51
N GLY A 169 -18.26 3.98 21.00
CA GLY A 169 -18.08 4.23 22.43
C GLY A 169 -16.95 5.23 22.71
N PRO A 170 -16.28 5.13 23.88
CA PRO A 170 -15.06 5.91 24.15
C PRO A 170 -13.92 5.56 23.16
N VAL A 171 -13.94 4.33 22.67
CA VAL A 171 -13.05 3.84 21.62
C VAL A 171 -13.92 3.12 20.59
N GLY A 172 -13.76 3.49 19.32
CA GLY A 172 -14.41 2.82 18.20
C GLY A 172 -13.64 1.53 17.91
N ARG A 173 -14.33 0.39 17.87
CA ARG A 173 -13.69 -0.93 17.75
C ARG A 173 -14.21 -1.69 16.55
N LEU A 174 -13.30 -2.27 15.78
CA LEU A 174 -13.60 -3.30 14.79
C LEU A 174 -12.77 -4.56 15.07
N ARG A 175 -13.39 -5.71 14.86
CA ARG A 175 -12.70 -7.00 14.75
C ARG A 175 -13.11 -7.63 13.43
N GLN A 176 -12.16 -7.79 12.53
CA GLN A 176 -12.38 -8.21 11.15
C GLN A 176 -11.74 -9.57 10.90
N ARG A 177 -12.43 -10.42 10.12
CA ARG A 177 -11.90 -11.67 9.58
C ARG A 177 -11.46 -11.45 8.13
N LEU A 178 -10.29 -11.97 7.80
CA LEU A 178 -9.62 -11.81 6.51
C LEU A 178 -8.99 -13.14 6.08
N ALA A 179 -8.86 -13.36 4.78
CA ALA A 179 -8.13 -14.49 4.21
C ALA A 179 -7.08 -14.01 3.19
N TRP A 180 -5.86 -14.52 3.29
CA TRP A 180 -4.82 -14.26 2.30
C TRP A 180 -4.89 -15.35 1.23
N ARG A 181 -5.58 -15.04 0.13
CA ARG A 181 -5.94 -15.98 -0.95
C ARG A 181 -4.97 -15.89 -2.13
N ASP A 182 -4.43 -17.04 -2.53
CA ASP A 182 -3.58 -17.17 -3.71
C ASP A 182 -4.36 -17.10 -5.04
N LEU A 183 -3.63 -17.15 -6.16
CA LEU A 183 -4.21 -17.12 -7.51
C LEU A 183 -5.03 -18.36 -7.86
N ALA A 184 -4.82 -19.47 -7.16
CA ALA A 184 -5.60 -20.70 -7.32
C ALA A 184 -6.87 -20.69 -6.46
N GLY A 185 -7.14 -19.60 -5.73
CA GLY A 185 -8.28 -19.46 -4.84
C GLY A 185 -8.11 -20.13 -3.47
N ARG A 186 -6.88 -20.55 -3.13
CA ARG A 186 -6.58 -21.20 -1.84
C ARG A 186 -6.16 -20.17 -0.81
N ASP A 187 -6.66 -20.33 0.41
CA ASP A 187 -6.28 -19.47 1.53
C ASP A 187 -4.97 -19.98 2.14
N LEU A 188 -3.96 -19.11 2.21
CA LEU A 188 -2.66 -19.39 2.83
C LEU A 188 -2.67 -19.03 4.32
N LEU A 189 -3.28 -17.89 4.65
CA LEU A 189 -3.42 -17.38 6.01
C LEU A 189 -4.87 -17.03 6.29
N GLN A 190 -5.30 -17.31 7.51
CA GLN A 190 -6.44 -16.63 8.11
C GLN A 190 -5.91 -15.45 8.95
N GLU A 191 -6.50 -14.29 8.77
CA GLU A 191 -6.17 -13.10 9.54
C GLU A 191 -7.37 -12.66 10.41
N THR A 192 -7.10 -12.43 11.69
CA THR A 192 -7.98 -11.63 12.55
C THR A 192 -7.32 -10.27 12.76
N ARG A 193 -8.00 -9.20 12.31
CA ARG A 193 -7.54 -7.83 12.44
C ARG A 193 -8.38 -7.08 13.46
N PHE A 194 -7.71 -6.50 14.45
CA PHE A 194 -8.27 -5.63 15.47
C PHE A 194 -7.95 -4.19 15.10
N ILE A 195 -8.94 -3.32 15.16
CA ILE A 195 -8.80 -1.89 14.86
C ILE A 195 -9.46 -1.14 15.99
N GLU A 196 -8.71 -0.23 16.63
CA GLU A 196 -9.25 0.71 17.61
C GLU A 196 -9.00 2.15 17.16
N ALA A 197 -10.05 2.97 17.13
CA ALA A 197 -9.98 4.38 16.77
C ALA A 197 -10.43 5.24 17.95
N ARG A 198 -9.65 6.28 18.29
CA ARG A 198 -10.00 7.22 19.36
C ARG A 198 -9.34 8.58 19.18
N SER A 199 -9.89 9.58 19.86
CA SER A 199 -9.27 10.90 19.97
C SER A 199 -7.97 10.82 20.78
N GLY A 200 -6.99 11.66 20.42
CA GLY A 200 -5.79 11.93 21.22
C GLY A 200 -5.75 13.37 21.73
N GLY A 201 -6.91 14.04 21.79
CA GLY A 201 -7.03 15.47 22.11
C GLY A 201 -7.09 16.35 20.86
N ALA A 202 -6.80 17.65 21.01
CA ALA A 202 -6.97 18.62 19.94
C ALA A 202 -6.06 18.35 18.72
N ASN A 203 -4.84 17.86 18.95
CA ASN A 203 -3.80 17.77 17.92
C ASN A 203 -3.48 16.34 17.47
N LEU A 204 -4.15 15.31 18.02
CA LEU A 204 -3.85 13.91 17.75
C LEU A 204 -5.11 13.10 17.50
N ARG A 205 -5.01 12.09 16.63
CA ARG A 205 -5.95 10.96 16.53
C ARG A 205 -5.17 9.66 16.48
N PHE A 206 -5.72 8.62 17.09
CA PHE A 206 -5.06 7.32 17.19
C PHE A 206 -5.87 6.25 16.49
N LEU A 207 -5.16 5.44 15.69
CA LEU A 207 -5.64 4.21 15.09
C LEU A 207 -4.68 3.08 15.47
N ASP A 208 -5.11 2.22 16.38
CA ASP A 208 -4.33 1.05 16.77
C ASP A 208 -4.74 -0.15 15.92
N LEU A 209 -3.75 -0.91 15.48
CA LEU A 209 -3.90 -2.08 14.63
C LEU A 209 -3.26 -3.29 15.32
N GLY A 210 -4.06 -4.34 15.52
CA GLY A 210 -3.59 -5.64 15.98
C GLY A 210 -3.83 -6.68 14.89
N LEU A 211 -2.81 -7.44 14.51
CA LEU A 211 -2.88 -8.45 13.45
C LEU A 211 -2.56 -9.81 14.07
N ARG A 212 -3.42 -10.80 13.80
CA ARG A 212 -3.13 -12.22 14.06
C ARG A 212 -3.20 -12.96 12.74
N LEU A 213 -2.04 -13.35 12.20
CA LEU A 213 -1.91 -14.09 10.95
C LEU A 213 -1.64 -15.55 11.27
N GLN A 214 -2.59 -16.43 11.00
CA GLN A 214 -2.47 -17.87 11.26
C GLN A 214 -2.23 -18.64 9.97
N ALA A 215 -1.16 -19.44 9.92
CA ALA A 215 -0.95 -20.40 8.83
C ALA A 215 -1.97 -21.54 8.94
N LEU A 216 -2.56 -21.91 7.81
CA LEU A 216 -3.60 -22.93 7.75
C LEU A 216 -3.00 -24.34 7.67
N ASP A 217 -3.03 -24.97 6.50
CA ASP A 217 -2.71 -26.38 6.27
C ASP A 217 -1.24 -26.64 5.90
N ARG A 218 -0.48 -25.59 5.60
CA ARG A 218 0.90 -25.66 5.09
C ARG A 218 1.79 -24.58 5.70
N PRO A 219 3.13 -24.78 5.67
CA PRO A 219 4.05 -23.70 6.01
C PRO A 219 3.81 -22.46 5.14
N VAL A 220 3.85 -21.29 5.78
CA VAL A 220 3.79 -19.99 5.11
C VAL A 220 5.09 -19.25 5.40
N VAL A 221 5.82 -18.93 4.35
CA VAL A 221 7.08 -18.19 4.40
C VAL A 221 6.84 -16.76 3.92
N PHE A 222 7.00 -15.81 4.82
CA PHE A 222 7.16 -14.40 4.46
C PHE A 222 8.62 -14.20 4.05
N HIS A 223 8.91 -14.14 2.75
CA HIS A 223 10.28 -14.00 2.27
C HIS A 223 10.87 -12.62 2.57
N LYS A 224 12.20 -12.55 2.61
CA LYS A 224 12.94 -11.29 2.75
C LYS A 224 12.52 -10.28 1.68
N THR A 225 12.02 -9.12 2.12
CA THR A 225 11.73 -7.96 1.27
C THR A 225 11.59 -6.71 2.16
N MET A 226 11.72 -5.53 1.58
CA MET A 226 11.40 -4.25 2.23
C MET A 226 9.95 -3.79 1.95
N TYR A 227 9.23 -4.50 1.08
CA TYR A 227 7.83 -4.21 0.72
C TYR A 227 6.87 -5.06 1.57
N ASN A 228 6.84 -4.75 2.86
CA ASN A 228 5.98 -5.31 3.91
C ASN A 228 6.13 -4.46 5.18
N LEU A 229 5.28 -4.58 6.21
CA LEU A 229 3.93 -5.13 6.21
C LEU A 229 2.92 -3.98 6.25
N LEU A 230 3.09 -3.02 7.18
CA LEU A 230 2.25 -1.84 7.31
C LEU A 230 2.86 -0.67 6.52
N ALA A 231 2.12 -0.16 5.55
CA ALA A 231 2.57 0.87 4.62
C ALA A 231 1.65 2.08 4.66
N CYS A 232 2.21 3.28 4.68
CA CYS A 232 1.47 4.54 4.64
C CYS A 232 2.00 5.45 3.54
N ARG A 233 1.15 5.78 2.57
CA ARG A 233 1.40 6.70 1.46
C ARG A 233 0.86 8.09 1.82
N VAL A 234 1.74 9.09 1.83
CA VAL A 234 1.36 10.49 2.12
C VAL A 234 1.03 11.28 0.85
N PRO A 235 0.35 12.45 0.97
CA PRO A 235 0.07 13.33 -0.15
C PRO A 235 1.32 13.84 -0.87
N ASP A 236 1.18 14.10 -2.16
CA ASP A 236 2.27 14.61 -2.99
C ASP A 236 2.80 15.98 -2.54
N SER A 237 1.97 16.79 -1.87
CA SER A 237 2.38 18.06 -1.26
C SER A 237 3.53 17.88 -0.25
N MET A 238 3.60 16.74 0.44
CA MET A 238 4.64 16.41 1.41
C MET A 238 5.94 15.87 0.78
N CYS A 239 5.97 15.64 -0.54
CA CYS A 239 7.17 15.08 -1.19
C CYS A 239 8.39 15.99 -1.05
N LEU A 240 9.57 15.38 -0.98
CA LEU A 240 10.83 16.12 -0.91
C LEU A 240 11.23 16.74 -2.27
N PRO A 241 11.98 17.86 -2.28
CA PRO A 241 12.30 18.59 -3.50
C PRO A 241 12.98 17.78 -4.61
N PRO A 242 14.03 16.96 -4.33
CA PRO A 242 14.69 16.19 -5.39
C PRO A 242 13.73 15.21 -6.10
N GLN A 243 12.80 14.63 -5.33
CA GLN A 243 11.77 13.75 -5.87
C GLN A 243 10.73 14.57 -6.64
N LYS A 244 10.27 15.70 -6.12
CA LYS A 244 9.35 16.62 -6.83
C LYS A 244 9.93 17.07 -8.19
N GLU A 245 11.21 17.43 -8.25
CA GLU A 245 11.90 17.82 -9.49
C GLU A 245 11.98 16.66 -10.49
N ARG A 246 12.44 15.49 -10.03
CA ARG A 246 12.53 14.29 -10.87
C ARG A 246 11.17 13.93 -11.45
N TYR A 247 10.12 13.96 -10.64
CA TYR A 247 8.77 13.62 -11.04
C TYR A 247 8.17 14.65 -12.00
N THR A 248 8.33 15.94 -11.72
CA THR A 248 7.89 17.02 -12.61
C THR A 248 8.54 16.87 -13.98
N LYS A 249 9.84 16.57 -14.03
CA LYS A 249 10.56 16.35 -15.29
C LYS A 249 10.05 15.14 -16.08
N LEU A 250 9.74 14.04 -15.39
CA LEU A 250 9.31 12.79 -16.03
C LEU A 250 7.83 12.80 -16.46
N TYR A 251 6.97 13.46 -15.68
CA TYR A 251 5.52 13.28 -15.79
C TYR A 251 4.76 14.59 -16.07
N GLY A 252 5.43 15.74 -15.98
CA GLY A 252 4.87 17.05 -16.29
C GLY A 252 3.55 17.32 -15.53
N PRO A 253 2.44 17.64 -16.23
CA PRO A 253 1.19 18.06 -15.59
C PRO A 253 0.44 16.95 -14.84
N LEU A 254 0.91 15.70 -14.87
CA LEU A 254 0.30 14.59 -14.13
C LEU A 254 0.56 14.67 -12.61
N VAL A 255 1.51 15.50 -12.19
CA VAL A 255 1.83 15.74 -10.78
C VAL A 255 1.60 17.21 -10.45
N ASN A 256 0.98 17.49 -9.30
CA ASN A 256 0.84 18.84 -8.78
C ASN A 256 1.43 18.93 -7.37
N PHE A 257 2.63 19.50 -7.27
CA PHE A 257 3.38 19.60 -6.03
C PHE A 257 3.27 20.97 -5.34
N GLN A 258 2.34 21.84 -5.78
CA GLN A 258 2.18 23.18 -5.22
C GLN A 258 1.64 23.14 -3.78
N PRO A 259 2.13 24.02 -2.88
CA PRO A 259 3.20 25.01 -3.11
C PRO A 259 4.61 24.38 -3.12
N MET A 260 5.44 24.79 -4.08
CA MET A 260 6.78 24.20 -4.31
C MET A 260 7.87 24.64 -3.33
N ASP A 261 7.62 25.66 -2.50
CA ASP A 261 8.60 26.22 -1.55
C ASP A 261 8.59 25.51 -0.18
N ARG A 262 7.63 24.61 0.05
CA ARG A 262 7.54 23.78 1.25
C ARG A 262 7.52 22.30 0.89
N PHE A 263 8.12 21.50 1.76
CA PHE A 263 8.28 20.05 1.60
C PHE A 263 8.04 19.36 2.94
N GLY A 264 7.74 18.07 2.87
CA GLY A 264 7.64 17.26 4.07
C GLY A 264 9.00 16.80 4.58
N GLN A 265 8.99 16.07 5.68
CA GLN A 265 10.17 15.53 6.31
C GLN A 265 9.80 14.19 6.93
N ILE A 266 10.65 13.19 6.69
CA ILE A 266 10.57 11.93 7.41
C ILE A 266 11.51 12.04 8.60
N THR A 267 11.04 11.70 9.80
CA THR A 267 11.86 11.66 11.02
C THR A 267 11.61 10.36 11.76
N ASN A 268 12.62 9.77 12.38
CA ASN A 268 12.45 8.56 13.18
C ASN A 268 12.90 8.73 14.63
N SER A 269 12.66 7.71 15.44
CA SER A 269 12.96 7.72 16.88
C SER A 269 14.44 7.82 17.26
N GLU A 270 15.34 7.66 16.28
CA GLU A 270 16.79 7.79 16.45
C GLU A 270 17.30 9.17 16.01
N GLY A 271 16.40 10.08 15.64
CA GLY A 271 16.73 11.43 15.17
C GLY A 271 17.21 11.49 13.72
N GLN A 272 17.13 10.38 12.98
CA GLN A 272 17.47 10.35 11.56
C GLN A 272 16.34 10.96 10.74
N GLN A 273 16.69 11.44 9.54
CA GLN A 273 15.76 12.14 8.67
C GLN A 273 15.84 11.65 7.22
N ASN A 274 14.70 11.70 6.52
CA ASN A 274 14.58 11.46 5.07
C ASN A 274 15.20 10.12 4.63
N GLU A 275 16.17 10.16 3.71
CA GLU A 275 16.85 8.97 3.19
C GLU A 275 17.55 8.17 4.29
N ALA A 276 18.05 8.82 5.34
CA ALA A 276 18.70 8.15 6.46
C ALA A 276 17.73 7.30 7.31
N CYS A 277 16.41 7.53 7.19
CA CYS A 277 15.41 6.65 7.79
C CYS A 277 15.24 5.35 6.99
N GLY A 278 15.65 5.32 5.72
CA GLY A 278 15.54 4.15 4.84
C GLY A 278 16.45 3.01 5.30
N GLY A 279 15.85 1.89 5.65
CA GLY A 279 16.51 0.71 6.20
C GLY A 279 16.89 0.83 7.68
N ALA A 280 16.70 1.99 8.32
CA ALA A 280 17.04 2.16 9.72
C ALA A 280 16.10 1.39 10.66
N ARG A 281 16.63 0.95 11.80
CA ARG A 281 15.83 0.45 12.92
C ARG A 281 15.40 1.63 13.78
N ALA A 282 14.10 1.75 14.03
CA ALA A 282 13.54 2.80 14.87
C ALA A 282 12.20 2.35 15.46
N ARG A 283 11.87 2.86 16.63
CA ARG A 283 10.64 2.53 17.38
C ARG A 283 9.39 3.14 16.73
N TRP A 284 9.57 4.25 16.04
CA TRP A 284 8.55 4.92 15.24
C TRP A 284 9.21 5.66 14.09
N CYS A 285 8.42 5.93 13.05
CA CYS A 285 8.79 6.76 11.92
C CYS A 285 7.60 7.68 11.59
N ASP A 286 7.88 8.97 11.48
CA ASP A 286 6.91 10.02 11.17
C ASP A 286 7.15 10.57 9.77
N PHE A 287 6.08 10.94 9.08
CA PHE A 287 6.13 11.75 7.89
C PHE A 287 5.15 12.93 8.03
N SER A 288 5.73 14.12 8.19
CA SER A 288 5.03 15.39 8.31
C SER A 288 5.32 16.32 7.14
N GLY A 289 4.39 17.20 6.77
CA GLY A 289 4.63 18.18 5.72
C GLY A 289 3.46 19.10 5.46
N PRO A 290 3.59 20.02 4.47
CA PRO A 290 2.51 20.90 4.09
C PRO A 290 1.36 20.13 3.44
N LEU A 291 0.14 20.52 3.80
CA LEU A 291 -1.10 20.13 3.13
C LEU A 291 -1.51 21.17 2.09
N LEU A 292 -2.61 20.91 1.37
CA LEU A 292 -3.08 21.75 0.27
C LEU A 292 -3.43 23.18 0.67
N ASP A 293 -3.88 23.39 1.91
CA ASP A 293 -4.18 24.72 2.46
C ASP A 293 -2.92 25.42 3.03
N GLY A 294 -1.77 24.74 3.00
CA GLY A 294 -0.53 25.22 3.55
C GLY A 294 -0.34 25.01 5.06
N SER A 295 -1.28 24.38 5.75
CA SER A 295 -1.08 23.90 7.12
C SER A 295 -0.07 22.74 7.16
N VAL A 296 0.55 22.50 8.31
CA VAL A 296 1.48 21.37 8.51
C VAL A 296 0.79 20.30 9.35
N ALA A 297 0.86 19.07 8.87
CA ALA A 297 0.33 17.88 9.54
C ALA A 297 1.12 16.64 9.11
N GLY A 298 0.91 15.52 9.79
CA GLY A 298 1.65 14.30 9.53
C GLY A 298 0.95 13.03 9.96
N VAL A 299 1.64 11.93 9.67
CA VAL A 299 1.29 10.58 10.09
C VAL A 299 2.52 9.85 10.62
N ALA A 300 2.45 9.43 11.87
CA ALA A 300 3.45 8.58 12.50
C ALA A 300 2.99 7.13 12.58
N LEU A 301 3.88 6.22 12.20
CA LEU A 301 3.72 4.79 12.41
C LEU A 301 4.61 4.35 13.57
N MET A 302 4.04 3.59 14.50
CA MET A 302 4.70 3.15 15.73
C MET A 302 4.73 1.64 15.81
N ASP A 303 5.92 1.10 16.07
CA ASP A 303 6.14 -0.31 16.36
C ASP A 303 5.98 -0.59 17.85
N HIS A 304 5.45 -1.76 18.19
CA HIS A 304 5.19 -2.14 19.58
C HIS A 304 6.27 -3.12 20.10
N PRO A 305 6.75 -3.00 21.35
CA PRO A 305 7.76 -3.92 21.92
C PRO A 305 7.39 -5.41 21.91
N ALA A 306 6.09 -5.72 21.84
CA ALA A 306 5.59 -7.09 21.74
C ALA A 306 5.73 -7.72 20.34
N ASN A 307 6.10 -6.93 19.32
CA ASN A 307 6.27 -7.46 17.97
C ASN A 307 7.59 -8.22 17.85
N PRO A 308 7.63 -9.32 17.07
CA PRO A 308 8.90 -9.96 16.75
C PRO A 308 9.83 -8.98 16.04
N ARG A 309 11.12 -9.08 16.35
CA ARG A 309 12.20 -8.25 15.75
C ARG A 309 12.08 -6.75 16.06
N PHE A 310 11.33 -6.38 17.10
CA PHE A 310 11.26 -5.00 17.58
C PHE A 310 12.65 -4.44 17.95
N PRO A 311 12.95 -3.17 17.62
CA PRO A 311 12.19 -2.33 16.71
C PRO A 311 12.41 -2.75 15.25
N THR A 312 11.34 -2.75 14.46
CA THR A 312 11.35 -3.06 13.04
C THR A 312 12.27 -2.14 12.22
N ARG A 313 12.58 -2.55 11.00
CA ARG A 313 13.24 -1.68 10.01
C ARG A 313 12.20 -0.91 9.21
N TRP A 314 12.53 0.32 8.86
CA TRP A 314 11.66 1.17 8.05
C TRP A 314 12.10 1.19 6.60
N HIS A 315 11.22 0.89 5.66
CA HIS A 315 11.45 1.23 4.27
C HIS A 315 10.87 2.61 3.97
N ASN A 316 11.67 3.41 3.28
CA ASN A 316 11.27 4.69 2.76
C ASN A 316 11.29 4.58 1.23
N TRP A 317 10.11 4.45 0.63
CA TRP A 317 10.00 4.40 -0.83
C TRP A 317 9.89 5.83 -1.36
N ASN A 318 10.92 6.31 -2.05
CA ASN A 318 10.96 7.60 -2.73
C ASN A 318 10.52 8.81 -1.87
N ASN A 319 10.69 8.79 -0.54
CA ASN A 319 10.18 9.85 0.35
C ASN A 319 8.68 10.13 0.12
N MET A 320 7.92 9.05 -0.07
CA MET A 320 6.54 9.08 -0.52
C MET A 320 5.68 8.07 0.23
N THR A 321 6.26 6.93 0.59
CA THR A 321 5.63 5.90 1.40
C THR A 321 6.58 5.45 2.50
N ILE A 322 6.12 5.47 3.75
CA ILE A 322 6.83 4.86 4.89
C ILE A 322 6.25 3.47 5.16
N ILE A 323 7.12 2.49 5.42
CA ILE A 323 6.72 1.08 5.59
C ILE A 323 7.45 0.48 6.80
N ALA A 324 6.70 -0.13 7.72
CA ALA A 324 7.24 -0.94 8.82
C ALA A 324 7.51 -2.37 8.34
N SER A 325 8.79 -2.72 8.11
CA SER A 325 9.22 -3.92 7.38
C SER A 325 9.84 -4.99 8.26
N PHE A 326 8.99 -5.89 8.76
CA PHE A 326 9.41 -6.96 9.67
C PHE A 326 10.29 -8.03 8.99
N THR A 327 10.19 -8.23 7.67
CA THR A 327 11.06 -9.14 6.89
C THR A 327 12.15 -8.43 6.09
N TYR A 328 12.55 -7.23 6.51
CA TYR A 328 13.59 -6.46 5.82
C TYR A 328 14.92 -7.22 5.72
N ASP A 329 15.39 -7.78 6.85
CA ASP A 329 16.70 -8.44 6.94
C ASP A 329 16.66 -9.89 6.46
N GLU A 330 15.59 -10.61 6.80
CA GLU A 330 15.49 -12.07 6.72
C GLU A 330 14.02 -12.56 6.61
N PRO A 331 13.80 -13.75 6.02
CA PRO A 331 12.47 -14.34 5.93
C PRO A 331 11.90 -14.73 7.31
N PHE A 332 10.60 -14.98 7.39
CA PHE A 332 9.92 -15.49 8.57
C PHE A 332 8.96 -16.62 8.18
N GLU A 333 9.08 -17.78 8.83
CA GLU A 333 8.26 -18.95 8.53
C GLU A 333 7.24 -19.20 9.65
N LEU A 334 6.00 -19.46 9.27
CA LEU A 334 4.94 -20.01 10.12
C LEU A 334 4.67 -21.46 9.71
N LYS A 335 4.76 -22.38 10.67
CA LYS A 335 4.27 -23.76 10.49
C LYS A 335 2.73 -23.79 10.55
N PRO A 336 2.08 -24.84 10.01
CA PRO A 336 0.63 -25.02 10.12
C PRO A 336 0.12 -24.80 11.55
N GLY A 337 -0.95 -24.00 11.69
CA GLY A 337 -1.56 -23.64 12.97
C GLY A 337 -0.85 -22.54 13.77
N GLN A 338 0.40 -22.18 13.45
CA GLN A 338 1.11 -21.10 14.16
C GLN A 338 0.55 -19.72 13.81
N VAL A 339 0.66 -18.80 14.77
CA VAL A 339 0.17 -17.43 14.66
C VAL A 339 1.33 -16.44 14.76
N LEU A 340 1.40 -15.52 13.80
CA LEU A 340 2.18 -14.29 13.90
C LEU A 340 1.28 -13.18 14.44
N ALA A 341 1.63 -12.63 15.61
CA ALA A 341 0.96 -11.48 16.21
C ALA A 341 1.79 -10.21 16.02
N LEU A 342 1.16 -9.14 15.52
CA LEU A 342 1.80 -7.84 15.28
C LEU A 342 0.88 -6.70 15.74
N ASN A 343 1.45 -5.62 16.25
CA ASN A 343 0.75 -4.51 16.89
C ASN A 343 1.37 -3.19 16.45
N TYR A 344 0.57 -2.29 15.92
CA TYR A 344 1.02 -0.98 15.49
C TYR A 344 0.07 0.10 15.99
N ARG A 345 0.61 1.30 16.20
CA ARG A 345 -0.19 2.51 16.33
C ARG A 345 0.09 3.43 15.16
N VAL A 346 -0.98 3.96 14.59
CA VAL A 346 -0.93 5.05 13.61
C VAL A 346 -1.46 6.30 14.29
N VAL A 347 -0.69 7.38 14.18
CA VAL A 347 -1.04 8.67 14.76
C VAL A 347 -1.13 9.68 13.64
N SER A 348 -2.32 10.23 13.39
CA SER A 348 -2.43 11.44 12.56
C SER A 348 -2.42 12.66 13.46
N HIS A 349 -1.65 13.68 13.09
CA HIS A 349 -1.45 14.83 13.94
C HIS A 349 -1.33 16.14 13.15
N THR A 350 -1.53 17.26 13.83
CA THR A 350 -1.14 18.58 13.34
C THR A 350 0.32 18.88 13.74
N GLY A 351 0.98 19.75 12.99
CA GLY A 351 2.41 20.06 13.18
C GLY A 351 3.35 18.94 12.75
N ASP A 352 4.62 19.07 13.12
CA ASP A 352 5.66 18.04 12.93
C ASP A 352 5.75 17.04 14.10
N ALA A 353 6.60 16.01 13.97
CA ALA A 353 6.80 14.98 14.99
C ALA A 353 7.13 15.54 16.39
N ARG A 354 7.87 16.65 16.47
CA ARG A 354 8.27 17.27 17.74
C ARG A 354 7.10 18.05 18.33
N GLN A 355 6.42 18.86 17.53
CA GLN A 355 5.24 19.64 17.95
C GLN A 355 4.10 18.72 18.40
N ALA A 356 3.95 17.56 17.77
CA ALA A 356 2.96 16.56 18.11
C ALA A 356 3.35 15.63 19.28
N GLY A 357 4.57 15.73 19.80
CA GLY A 357 5.04 14.90 20.92
C GLY A 357 5.07 13.40 20.59
N ILE A 358 5.48 13.04 19.37
CA ILE A 358 5.41 11.65 18.88
C ILE A 358 6.24 10.69 19.75
N GLN A 359 7.38 11.14 20.28
CA GLN A 359 8.21 10.34 21.17
C GLN A 359 7.49 10.00 22.49
N GLU A 360 6.77 10.96 23.08
CA GLU A 360 5.98 10.76 24.29
C GLU A 360 4.76 9.86 24.04
N VAL A 361 4.08 10.06 22.90
CA VAL A 361 2.96 9.19 22.47
C VAL A 361 3.45 7.76 22.30
N TRP A 362 4.61 7.54 21.69
CA TRP A 362 5.20 6.21 21.59
C TRP A 362 5.57 5.64 22.97
N ALA A 363 6.17 6.44 23.85
CA ALA A 363 6.54 5.98 25.19
C ALA A 363 5.33 5.51 26.01
N GLN A 364 4.16 6.15 25.82
CA GLN A 364 2.90 5.68 26.39
C GLN A 364 2.40 4.40 25.70
N TYR A 365 2.38 4.38 24.37
CA TYR A 365 1.94 3.22 23.58
C TYR A 365 2.73 1.96 23.91
N SER A 366 4.05 2.07 24.06
CA SER A 366 4.96 0.96 24.33
C SER A 366 4.67 0.19 25.63
N LYS A 367 3.86 0.79 26.52
CA LYS A 367 3.44 0.22 27.82
C LYS A 367 2.01 -0.32 27.79
N THR A 368 1.30 -0.17 26.68
CA THR A 368 -0.06 -0.69 26.55
C THR A 368 -0.04 -2.19 26.33
N GLU A 369 -1.14 -2.86 26.66
CA GLU A 369 -1.28 -4.27 26.28
C GLU A 369 -1.39 -4.39 24.74
N PRO A 370 -0.71 -5.36 24.13
CA PRO A 370 -0.80 -5.57 22.69
C PRO A 370 -2.22 -5.99 22.29
N LEU A 371 -2.79 -5.29 21.30
CA LEU A 371 -4.15 -5.52 20.82
C LEU A 371 -4.34 -6.93 20.21
N ALA A 372 -3.27 -7.50 19.63
CA ALA A 372 -3.25 -8.83 19.04
C ALA A 372 -2.89 -9.95 20.05
N LYS A 373 -2.97 -9.70 21.36
CA LYS A 373 -2.70 -10.71 22.40
C LYS A 373 -3.56 -11.96 22.25
N GLU A 374 -3.05 -13.08 22.77
CA GLU A 374 -3.87 -14.29 22.92
C GLU A 374 -5.01 -14.02 23.91
N LYS A 375 -6.19 -14.56 23.61
CA LYS A 375 -7.37 -14.44 24.48
C LYS A 375 -7.36 -15.52 25.54
#